data_AF-A0A842PIP8-F1
#
_entry.id   AF-A0A842PIP8-F1
#
_cell.length_a   1.000
_cell.length_b   1.000
_cell.length_c   1.000
_cell.angle_alpha   90.00
_cell.angle_beta   90.00
_cell.angle_gamma   90.00
#
_symmetry.space_group_name_H-M   'P 1'
#
loop_
_entity.id
_entity.type
_entity.pdbx_description
1 polymer ?
#
loop_
_entity_poly.entity_id
_entity_poly.type
_entity_poly.pdbx_seq_one_letter_code
_entity_poly.pdbx_strand_id
1 'polypeptide(L)'
;MGIPEDYAHNLADGRKWDDVKILSQGEIAKICGLSSDEADKLSQVIQKFGKRTRSTAASTTSTTVVRRRAAKRRVKVQQELEQFDPELKMEQLNRGLNATDIFTALVKAAEKEGSTLSKLVLSNLADQIEKRGMNKLTAKQASSVIQEADQASVATGVDPFEAVGIVTAQSIGEPGTQMTMRTFHYAGVATVNVTQGLPRIIEIVDARKKSSTPTMRIHLDDGLKHDEKKVRNLAASLEITDAKDIAVIETDVTQRRITLKLIPSNMNQKGVKPVEVKEILSRRLRLFIEADNDVRPKLLTIIPGRKKESDDVTPNYTELLALEEKVKELRLKGVTDIQRANTQKDAGTGEYYIATIGSNLAAVSEFEGIDRARTYTNNITEIHQYLGVEAARQAIINELILTLQDARLDVDVRHLITVADVMTSEGEVRAIGRHGVSGNKHSILARAAFEVTVNHLLRAGIIGEQDELAGVAENIIVGQPVALGTGSVELF
;
A
#
# COMPACT_ATOMS: atom_id res chain seq x y z
N MET A 1 39.41 13.78 -9.52
CA MET A 1 40.15 12.91 -10.47
C MET A 1 41.64 13.25 -10.57
N GLY A 2 42.19 14.12 -9.70
CA GLY A 2 43.61 14.50 -9.76
C GLY A 2 43.97 15.40 -10.94
N ILE A 3 42.98 15.87 -11.70
CA ILE A 3 43.09 16.81 -12.81
C ILE A 3 42.90 18.23 -12.22
N PRO A 4 43.77 19.20 -12.49
CA PRO A 4 43.57 20.60 -12.09
C PRO A 4 42.26 21.18 -12.67
N GLU A 5 41.57 22.03 -11.90
CA GLU A 5 40.21 22.51 -12.23
C GLU A 5 40.13 23.23 -13.59
N ASP A 6 41.15 24.01 -13.93
CA ASP A 6 41.22 24.77 -15.20
C ASP A 6 41.15 23.86 -16.43
N TYR A 7 41.75 22.67 -16.36
CA TYR A 7 41.73 21.69 -17.46
C TYR A 7 40.50 20.78 -17.41
N ALA A 8 39.93 20.57 -16.22
CA ALA A 8 38.75 19.72 -16.05
C ALA A 8 37.52 20.32 -16.74
N HIS A 9 37.36 21.65 -16.69
CA HIS A 9 36.28 22.35 -17.41
C HIS A 9 36.42 22.21 -18.94
N ASN A 10 37.63 22.42 -19.47
CA ASN A 10 37.89 22.33 -20.91
C ASN A 10 37.74 20.90 -21.45
N LEU A 11 38.05 19.88 -20.65
CA LEU A 11 37.87 18.47 -21.03
C LEU A 11 36.41 17.99 -20.91
N ALA A 12 35.61 18.61 -20.05
CA ALA A 12 34.22 18.23 -19.78
C ALA A 12 33.20 18.96 -20.67
N ASP A 13 33.60 19.98 -21.43
CA ASP A 13 32.69 20.80 -22.23
C ASP A 13 31.94 19.95 -23.28
N GLY A 14 30.65 19.70 -22.99
CA GLY A 14 29.74 18.89 -23.80
C GLY A 14 30.02 17.39 -23.88
N ARG A 15 31.02 16.84 -23.15
CA ARG A 15 31.46 15.42 -23.28
C ARG A 15 31.15 14.60 -22.03
N LYS A 16 30.70 13.35 -22.24
CA LYS A 16 30.58 12.39 -21.14
C LYS A 16 31.98 11.88 -20.76
N TRP A 17 32.15 11.51 -19.50
CA TRP A 17 33.44 11.02 -18.97
C TRP A 17 33.99 9.80 -19.74
N ASP A 18 33.11 8.96 -20.27
CA ASP A 18 33.51 7.81 -21.07
C ASP A 18 34.15 8.18 -22.42
N ASP A 19 33.91 9.38 -22.93
CA ASP A 19 34.54 9.89 -24.14
C ASP A 19 35.89 10.54 -23.81
N VAL A 20 35.97 11.20 -22.65
CA VAL A 20 37.21 11.88 -22.17
C VAL A 20 38.33 10.88 -21.87
N LYS A 21 38.01 9.67 -21.41
CA LYS A 21 39.02 8.63 -21.10
C LYS A 21 39.71 8.02 -22.34
N ILE A 22 39.13 8.18 -23.53
CA ILE A 22 39.60 7.57 -24.79
C ILE A 22 40.45 8.58 -25.60
N LEU A 23 40.45 9.86 -25.21
CA LEU A 23 41.20 10.90 -25.92
C LEU A 23 42.70 10.61 -25.95
N SER A 24 43.28 10.81 -27.14
CA SER A 24 44.73 10.68 -27.35
C SER A 24 45.49 11.87 -26.75
N GLN A 25 46.79 11.68 -26.47
CA GLN A 25 47.66 12.73 -25.92
C GLN A 25 47.65 14.00 -26.79
N GLY A 26 47.64 13.85 -28.11
CA GLY A 26 47.61 14.97 -29.05
C GLY A 26 46.29 15.75 -29.05
N GLU A 27 45.16 15.09 -28.77
CA GLU A 27 43.86 15.76 -28.64
C GLU A 27 43.76 16.53 -27.32
N ILE A 28 44.28 15.96 -26.23
CA ILE A 28 44.35 16.62 -24.92
C ILE A 28 45.23 17.88 -25.00
N ALA A 29 46.39 17.79 -25.69
CA ALA A 29 47.26 18.93 -25.91
C ALA A 29 46.56 20.07 -26.66
N LYS A 30 45.77 19.75 -27.70
CA LYS A 30 45.01 20.73 -28.48
C LYS A 30 43.86 21.37 -27.70
N ILE A 31 43.11 20.57 -26.93
CA ILE A 31 41.94 21.05 -26.17
C ILE A 31 42.38 21.94 -25.00
N CYS A 32 43.46 21.57 -24.32
CA CYS A 32 43.95 22.29 -23.14
C CYS A 32 45.05 23.32 -23.45
N GLY A 33 45.53 23.42 -24.69
CA GLY A 33 46.60 24.33 -25.09
C GLY A 33 47.95 24.02 -24.43
N LEU A 34 48.22 22.74 -24.16
CA LEU A 34 49.38 22.27 -23.37
C LEU A 34 50.55 21.81 -24.23
N SER A 35 51.75 21.86 -23.66
CA SER A 35 52.95 21.22 -24.23
C SER A 35 52.83 19.68 -24.22
N SER A 36 53.57 18.99 -25.10
CA SER A 36 53.48 17.52 -25.24
C SER A 36 53.75 16.79 -23.91
N ASP A 37 54.70 17.29 -23.12
CA ASP A 37 55.10 16.67 -21.84
C ASP A 37 54.04 16.85 -20.73
N GLU A 38 53.28 17.94 -20.77
CA GLU A 38 52.19 18.22 -19.82
C GLU A 38 50.92 17.44 -20.18
N ALA A 39 50.62 17.34 -21.48
CA ALA A 39 49.54 16.49 -21.98
C ALA A 39 49.77 15.01 -21.63
N ASP A 40 51.03 14.54 -21.67
CA ASP A 40 51.42 13.19 -21.26
C ASP A 40 51.16 12.93 -19.77
N LYS A 41 51.52 13.89 -18.91
CA LYS A 41 51.24 13.78 -17.46
C LYS A 41 49.73 13.74 -17.21
N LEU A 42 48.94 14.56 -17.90
CA LEU A 42 47.48 14.61 -17.76
C LEU A 42 46.83 13.30 -18.24
N SER A 43 47.27 12.78 -19.38
CA SER A 43 46.82 11.49 -19.93
C SER A 43 47.12 10.34 -18.97
N GLN A 44 48.32 10.31 -18.36
CA GLN A 44 48.67 9.30 -17.36
C GLN A 44 47.80 9.39 -16.10
N VAL A 45 47.42 10.59 -15.65
CA VAL A 45 46.51 10.78 -14.51
C VAL A 45 45.11 10.24 -14.84
N ILE A 46 44.59 10.55 -16.04
CA ILE A 46 43.29 10.05 -16.53
C ILE A 46 43.30 8.51 -16.62
N GLN A 47 44.35 7.91 -17.18
CA GLN A 47 44.49 6.46 -17.28
C GLN A 47 44.67 5.76 -15.93
N LYS A 48 45.43 6.37 -14.99
CA LYS A 48 45.58 5.85 -13.62
C LYS A 48 44.25 5.84 -12.87
N PHE A 49 43.42 6.86 -13.08
CA PHE A 49 42.08 6.90 -12.51
C PHE A 49 41.19 5.78 -13.09
N GLY A 50 41.25 5.54 -14.41
CA GLY A 50 40.54 4.43 -15.06
C GLY A 50 41.00 3.03 -14.61
N LYS A 51 42.30 2.86 -14.30
CA LYS A 51 42.85 1.59 -13.77
C LYS A 51 42.43 1.32 -12.32
N ARG A 52 42.25 2.35 -11.48
CA ARG A 52 41.73 2.18 -10.11
C ARG A 52 40.34 1.55 -10.07
N THR A 53 39.53 1.78 -11.10
CA THR A 53 38.20 1.16 -11.24
C THR A 53 38.28 -0.28 -11.76
N ARG A 54 39.42 -0.70 -12.35
CA ARG A 54 39.66 -2.06 -12.86
C ARG A 54 40.55 -2.93 -11.97
N SER A 55 41.23 -2.38 -10.96
CA SER A 55 42.20 -3.12 -10.13
C SER A 55 41.60 -3.95 -8.98
N THR A 56 40.37 -4.45 -9.11
CA THR A 56 39.84 -5.54 -8.28
C THR A 56 39.74 -6.87 -9.04
N ALA A 57 40.52 -7.03 -10.11
CA ALA A 57 40.69 -8.31 -10.77
C ALA A 57 42.14 -8.51 -11.26
N ALA A 58 42.78 -9.56 -10.72
CA ALA A 58 44.03 -10.21 -11.14
C ALA A 58 45.34 -9.84 -10.39
N SER A 59 45.66 -10.64 -9.35
CA SER A 59 47.00 -11.22 -9.16
C SER A 59 46.91 -12.54 -8.38
N THR A 60 47.75 -13.51 -8.73
CA THR A 60 47.67 -14.95 -8.47
C THR A 60 48.57 -15.36 -7.30
N THR A 61 48.05 -16.07 -6.27
CA THR A 61 48.63 -17.32 -5.71
C THR A 61 47.89 -17.89 -4.48
N SER A 62 47.85 -19.22 -4.45
CA SER A 62 47.46 -20.17 -3.38
C SER A 62 45.96 -20.39 -3.09
N THR A 63 45.56 -21.62 -3.35
CA THR A 63 44.24 -22.24 -3.22
C THR A 63 43.77 -22.37 -1.77
N THR A 64 42.72 -21.64 -1.42
CA THR A 64 41.64 -22.15 -0.56
C THR A 64 40.32 -21.83 -1.24
N VAL A 65 39.60 -22.87 -1.67
CA VAL A 65 38.29 -22.74 -2.31
C VAL A 65 37.27 -22.34 -1.25
N VAL A 66 37.15 -21.04 -0.98
CA VAL A 66 35.95 -20.49 -0.38
C VAL A 66 35.00 -20.21 -1.53
N ARG A 67 34.06 -21.15 -1.75
CA ARG A 67 32.87 -20.88 -2.57
C ARG A 67 32.20 -19.62 -2.03
N ARG A 68 32.46 -18.46 -2.62
CA ARG A 68 31.58 -17.31 -2.49
C ARG A 68 30.24 -17.77 -3.05
N ARG A 69 29.29 -18.09 -2.16
CA ARG A 69 27.88 -18.16 -2.55
C ARG A 69 27.60 -16.82 -3.22
N ALA A 70 27.34 -16.85 -4.52
CA ALA A 70 26.72 -15.73 -5.21
C ALA A 70 25.58 -15.28 -4.29
N ALA A 71 25.55 -13.99 -3.95
CA ALA A 71 24.37 -13.43 -3.33
C ALA A 71 23.21 -13.88 -4.19
N LYS A 72 22.30 -14.70 -3.62
CA LYS A 72 21.11 -15.14 -4.33
C LYS A 72 20.50 -13.85 -4.85
N ARG A 73 20.52 -13.64 -6.17
CA ARG A 73 19.53 -12.80 -6.83
C ARG A 73 18.24 -13.20 -6.14
N ARG A 74 17.53 -12.25 -5.50
CA ARG A 74 16.15 -12.49 -5.10
C ARG A 74 15.51 -12.98 -6.39
N VAL A 75 15.34 -14.30 -6.48
CA VAL A 75 14.52 -14.91 -7.51
C VAL A 75 13.22 -14.20 -7.25
N LYS A 76 12.78 -13.34 -8.18
CA LYS A 76 11.37 -13.02 -8.24
C LYS A 76 10.75 -14.38 -8.32
N VAL A 77 10.18 -14.86 -7.22
CA VAL A 77 9.29 -16.00 -7.24
C VAL A 77 8.16 -15.45 -8.10
N GLN A 78 8.28 -15.61 -9.42
CA GLN A 78 7.13 -15.61 -10.29
C GLN A 78 6.38 -16.82 -9.78
N GLN A 79 5.51 -16.58 -8.81
CA GLN A 79 4.46 -17.53 -8.47
C GLN A 79 3.81 -17.81 -9.82
N GLU A 80 3.89 -19.07 -10.24
CA GLU A 80 3.16 -19.50 -11.42
C GLU A 80 1.72 -19.07 -11.21
N LEU A 81 1.13 -18.39 -12.20
CA LEU A 81 -0.29 -18.04 -12.14
C LEU A 81 -1.03 -19.34 -11.88
N GLU A 82 -1.74 -19.41 -10.75
CA GLU A 82 -2.58 -20.56 -10.43
C GLU A 82 -3.46 -20.84 -11.65
N GLN A 83 -3.41 -22.08 -12.14
CA GLN A 83 -4.26 -22.46 -13.26
C GLN A 83 -5.70 -22.28 -12.81
N PHE A 84 -6.48 -21.53 -13.60
CA PHE A 84 -7.88 -21.28 -13.31
C PHE A 84 -8.63 -22.61 -13.29
N ASP A 85 -9.02 -23.05 -12.10
CA ASP A 85 -9.81 -24.25 -11.91
C ASP A 85 -11.31 -23.89 -12.03
N PRO A 86 -11.97 -24.27 -13.12
CA PRO A 86 -13.38 -23.95 -13.32
C PRO A 86 -14.28 -24.67 -12.31
N GLU A 87 -13.88 -25.84 -11.79
CA GLU A 87 -14.70 -26.62 -10.86
C GLU A 87 -14.74 -25.96 -9.48
N LEU A 88 -13.58 -25.58 -8.94
CA LEU A 88 -13.48 -24.81 -7.70
C LEU A 88 -14.23 -23.47 -7.81
N LYS A 89 -14.20 -22.83 -8.99
CA LYS A 89 -14.94 -21.58 -9.21
C LYS A 89 -16.46 -21.80 -9.19
N MET A 90 -16.94 -22.89 -9.80
CA MET A 90 -18.35 -23.25 -9.76
C MET A 90 -18.82 -23.65 -8.36
N GLU A 91 -17.97 -24.33 -7.59
CA GLU A 91 -18.23 -24.62 -6.18
C GLU A 91 -18.29 -23.35 -5.33
N GLN A 92 -17.41 -22.39 -5.56
CA GLN A 92 -17.47 -21.05 -4.95
C GLN A 92 -18.76 -20.31 -5.32
N LEU A 93 -19.18 -20.34 -6.59
CA LEU A 93 -20.42 -19.70 -7.05
C LEU A 93 -21.66 -20.34 -6.45
N ASN A 94 -21.60 -21.65 -6.16
CA ASN A 94 -22.70 -22.39 -5.55
C ASN A 94 -22.67 -22.35 -4.00
N ARG A 95 -21.66 -21.71 -3.40
CA ARG A 95 -21.49 -21.64 -1.95
C ARG A 95 -22.62 -20.84 -1.31
N GLY A 96 -23.38 -21.49 -0.43
CA GLY A 96 -24.52 -20.86 0.26
C GLY A 96 -25.86 -20.95 -0.48
N LEU A 97 -25.93 -21.68 -1.59
CA LEU A 97 -27.22 -22.02 -2.21
C LEU A 97 -27.90 -23.15 -1.41
N ASN A 98 -29.14 -22.91 -1.00
CA ASN A 98 -29.95 -23.94 -0.37
C ASN A 98 -30.39 -24.97 -1.42
N ALA A 99 -29.89 -26.20 -1.29
CA ALA A 99 -30.22 -27.33 -2.15
C ALA A 99 -31.56 -27.95 -1.76
N THR A 100 -32.62 -27.15 -1.68
CA THR A 100 -33.95 -27.64 -1.33
C THR A 100 -34.72 -28.10 -2.55
N ASP A 101 -35.69 -28.99 -2.35
CA ASP A 101 -36.53 -29.53 -3.43
C ASP A 101 -37.21 -28.40 -4.23
N ILE A 102 -37.54 -27.29 -3.56
CA ILE A 102 -38.13 -26.08 -4.15
C ILE A 102 -37.13 -25.38 -5.07
N PHE A 103 -35.87 -25.24 -4.66
CA PHE A 103 -34.82 -24.67 -5.51
C PHE A 103 -34.64 -25.48 -6.80
N THR A 104 -34.63 -26.81 -6.71
CA THR A 104 -34.51 -27.65 -7.93
C THR A 104 -35.73 -27.52 -8.86
N ALA A 105 -36.93 -27.34 -8.30
CA ALA A 105 -38.14 -27.11 -9.07
C ALA A 105 -38.12 -25.75 -9.78
N LEU A 106 -37.63 -24.70 -9.10
CA LEU A 106 -37.48 -23.37 -9.66
C LEU A 106 -36.38 -23.31 -10.74
N VAL A 107 -35.25 -24.00 -10.55
CA VAL A 107 -34.19 -24.09 -11.57
C VAL A 107 -34.71 -24.79 -12.82
N LYS A 108 -35.43 -25.90 -12.68
CA LYS A 108 -36.05 -26.60 -13.82
C LYS A 108 -37.13 -25.76 -14.52
N ALA A 109 -37.84 -24.91 -13.78
CA ALA A 109 -38.82 -23.99 -14.36
C ALA A 109 -38.11 -22.85 -15.12
N ALA A 110 -37.07 -22.27 -14.53
CA ALA A 110 -36.23 -21.25 -15.13
C ALA A 110 -35.55 -21.74 -16.43
N GLU A 111 -35.01 -22.97 -16.44
CA GLU A 111 -34.43 -23.59 -17.64
C GLU A 111 -35.46 -23.81 -18.74
N LYS A 112 -36.71 -24.14 -18.39
CA LYS A 112 -37.80 -24.33 -19.37
C LYS A 112 -38.29 -23.02 -19.97
N GLU A 113 -38.30 -21.95 -19.18
CA GLU A 113 -38.74 -20.62 -19.64
C GLU A 113 -37.59 -19.78 -20.21
N GLY A 114 -36.34 -20.22 -20.05
CA GLY A 114 -35.16 -19.51 -20.54
C GLY A 114 -34.89 -18.20 -19.80
N SER A 115 -35.25 -18.12 -18.50
CA SER A 115 -35.10 -16.89 -17.74
C SER A 115 -33.63 -16.55 -17.46
N THR A 116 -33.32 -15.26 -17.41
CA THR A 116 -31.95 -14.73 -17.20
C THR A 116 -31.60 -14.53 -15.72
N LEU A 117 -32.47 -14.98 -14.82
CA LEU A 117 -32.33 -14.78 -13.38
C LEU A 117 -31.11 -15.51 -12.80
N SER A 118 -30.37 -14.83 -11.93
CA SER A 118 -29.23 -15.42 -11.24
C SER A 118 -29.66 -16.53 -10.27
N LYS A 119 -28.83 -17.56 -10.13
CA LYS A 119 -29.03 -18.67 -9.19
C LYS A 119 -29.22 -18.20 -7.75
N LEU A 120 -28.61 -17.08 -7.36
CA LEU A 120 -28.78 -16.47 -6.03
C LEU A 120 -30.19 -15.87 -5.83
N VAL A 121 -30.77 -15.30 -6.89
CA VAL A 121 -32.15 -14.81 -6.83
C VAL A 121 -33.10 -15.99 -6.67
N LEU A 122 -32.84 -17.09 -7.39
CA LEU A 122 -33.62 -18.32 -7.26
C LEU A 122 -33.52 -18.94 -5.86
N SER A 123 -32.34 -18.93 -5.22
CA SER A 123 -32.20 -19.41 -3.84
C SER A 123 -32.92 -18.50 -2.85
N ASN A 124 -32.81 -17.17 -3.01
CA ASN A 124 -33.54 -16.24 -2.15
C ASN A 124 -35.06 -16.39 -2.29
N LEU A 125 -35.57 -16.66 -3.49
CA LEU A 125 -36.97 -16.97 -3.72
C LEU A 125 -37.38 -18.26 -3.02
N ALA A 126 -36.57 -19.32 -3.12
CA ALA A 126 -36.82 -20.58 -2.42
C ALA A 126 -36.91 -20.37 -0.90
N ASP A 127 -35.96 -19.63 -0.31
CA ASP A 127 -35.93 -19.34 1.13
C ASP A 127 -37.17 -18.57 1.60
N GLN A 128 -37.65 -17.62 0.79
CA GLN A 128 -38.86 -16.86 1.12
C GLN A 128 -40.13 -17.69 0.99
N ILE A 129 -40.18 -18.62 0.04
CA ILE A 129 -41.30 -19.57 -0.10
C ILE A 129 -41.34 -20.54 1.08
N GLU A 130 -40.17 -21.00 1.54
CA GLU A 130 -40.05 -21.85 2.73
C GLU A 130 -40.47 -21.13 4.00
N LYS A 131 -40.04 -19.87 4.18
CA LYS A 131 -40.50 -19.02 5.31
C LYS A 131 -42.02 -18.79 5.31
N ARG A 132 -42.66 -18.82 4.14
CA ARG A 132 -44.11 -18.74 3.99
C ARG A 132 -44.83 -20.07 4.25
N GLY A 133 -44.10 -21.16 4.52
CA GLY A 133 -44.65 -22.45 4.97
C GLY A 133 -45.06 -23.41 3.86
N MET A 134 -44.62 -23.19 2.62
CA MET A 134 -44.92 -24.11 1.51
C MET A 134 -43.80 -25.14 1.34
N ASN A 135 -44.08 -26.42 1.59
CA ASN A 135 -43.08 -27.50 1.51
C ASN A 135 -42.92 -28.11 0.10
N LYS A 136 -43.86 -27.86 -0.82
CA LYS A 136 -43.82 -28.36 -2.21
C LYS A 136 -44.45 -27.35 -3.16
N LEU A 137 -43.78 -27.08 -4.28
CA LEU A 137 -44.31 -26.30 -5.40
C LEU A 137 -44.80 -27.22 -6.52
N THR A 138 -45.97 -26.92 -7.08
CA THR A 138 -46.39 -27.54 -8.34
C THR A 138 -45.67 -26.90 -9.52
N ALA A 139 -45.49 -27.64 -10.63
CA ALA A 139 -44.80 -27.13 -11.82
C ALA A 139 -45.44 -25.86 -12.40
N LYS A 140 -46.77 -25.70 -12.31
CA LYS A 140 -47.50 -24.51 -12.76
C LYS A 140 -47.29 -23.29 -11.84
N GLN A 141 -47.19 -23.53 -10.54
CA GLN A 141 -46.88 -22.46 -9.59
C GLN A 141 -45.42 -22.01 -9.76
N ALA A 142 -44.50 -22.94 -10.04
CA ALA A 142 -43.10 -22.62 -10.30
C ALA A 142 -42.95 -21.74 -11.55
N SER A 143 -43.60 -22.09 -12.66
CA SER A 143 -43.60 -21.25 -13.86
C SER A 143 -44.22 -19.87 -13.61
N SER A 144 -45.33 -19.80 -12.88
CA SER A 144 -45.96 -18.50 -12.57
C SER A 144 -45.04 -17.59 -11.74
N VAL A 145 -44.34 -18.15 -10.74
CA VAL A 145 -43.41 -17.39 -9.89
C VAL A 145 -42.22 -16.89 -10.71
N ILE A 146 -41.69 -17.72 -11.61
CA ILE A 146 -40.59 -17.30 -12.48
C ILE A 146 -41.05 -16.22 -13.47
N GLN A 147 -42.24 -16.33 -14.05
CA GLN A 147 -42.79 -15.29 -14.93
C GLN A 147 -42.97 -13.95 -14.21
N GLU A 148 -43.55 -13.95 -13.01
CA GLU A 148 -43.68 -12.72 -12.21
C GLU A 148 -42.31 -12.15 -11.81
N ALA A 149 -41.35 -13.01 -11.43
CA ALA A 149 -40.00 -12.58 -11.10
C ALA A 149 -39.26 -11.98 -12.29
N ASP A 150 -39.44 -12.53 -13.50
CA ASP A 150 -38.84 -12.03 -14.73
C ASP A 150 -39.47 -10.69 -15.14
N GLN A 151 -40.81 -10.57 -15.07
CA GLN A 151 -41.50 -9.30 -15.29
C GLN A 151 -41.05 -8.22 -14.30
N ALA A 152 -40.92 -8.56 -13.02
CA ALA A 152 -40.40 -7.64 -12.01
C ALA A 152 -38.95 -7.25 -12.31
N SER A 153 -38.11 -8.20 -12.73
CA SER A 153 -36.71 -7.94 -13.09
C SER A 153 -36.62 -6.94 -14.25
N VAL A 154 -37.39 -7.14 -15.31
CA VAL A 154 -37.43 -6.23 -16.48
C VAL A 154 -37.95 -4.85 -16.07
N ALA A 155 -39.00 -4.77 -15.24
CA ALA A 155 -39.57 -3.51 -14.78
C ALA A 155 -38.64 -2.70 -13.85
N THR A 156 -37.70 -3.37 -13.16
CA THR A 156 -36.72 -2.73 -12.27
C THR A 156 -35.40 -2.37 -12.95
N GLY A 157 -35.25 -2.64 -14.24
CA GLY A 157 -34.09 -2.24 -15.02
C GLY A 157 -33.93 -0.71 -15.04
N VAL A 158 -32.70 -0.23 -15.03
CA VAL A 158 -32.41 1.21 -15.20
C VAL A 158 -32.66 1.58 -16.65
N ASP A 159 -33.30 2.73 -16.87
CA ASP A 159 -33.54 3.25 -18.21
C ASP A 159 -32.20 3.52 -18.94
N PRO A 160 -32.07 3.12 -20.22
CA PRO A 160 -30.88 3.41 -21.01
C PRO A 160 -30.60 4.92 -21.06
N PHE A 161 -29.30 5.28 -21.11
CA PHE A 161 -28.81 6.66 -21.19
C PHE A 161 -29.05 7.53 -19.94
N GLU A 162 -29.47 6.92 -18.82
CA GLU A 162 -29.53 7.61 -17.53
C GLU A 162 -28.15 8.11 -17.09
N ALA A 163 -28.10 9.30 -16.49
CA ALA A 163 -26.86 9.96 -16.09
C ALA A 163 -26.31 9.41 -14.76
N VAL A 164 -26.07 8.10 -14.67
CA VAL A 164 -25.69 7.38 -13.45
C VAL A 164 -24.45 7.98 -12.78
N GLY A 165 -23.48 8.48 -13.55
CA GLY A 165 -22.29 9.14 -13.01
C GLY A 165 -22.61 10.42 -12.23
N ILE A 166 -23.57 11.22 -12.70
CA ILE A 166 -23.99 12.46 -12.03
C ILE A 166 -24.80 12.13 -10.77
N VAL A 167 -25.77 11.21 -10.89
CA VAL A 167 -26.60 10.76 -9.76
C VAL A 167 -25.71 10.18 -8.66
N THR A 168 -24.75 9.32 -9.02
CA THR A 168 -23.77 8.73 -8.10
C THR A 168 -22.95 9.80 -7.37
N ALA A 169 -22.46 10.80 -8.10
CA ALA A 169 -21.69 11.89 -7.49
C ALA A 169 -22.54 12.72 -6.51
N GLN A 170 -23.80 12.98 -6.85
CA GLN A 170 -24.73 13.69 -5.98
C GLN A 170 -25.09 12.87 -4.74
N SER A 171 -25.45 11.60 -4.90
CA SER A 171 -25.85 10.71 -3.81
C SER A 171 -24.73 10.46 -2.80
N ILE A 172 -23.46 10.47 -3.22
CA ILE A 172 -22.32 10.36 -2.31
C ILE A 172 -21.96 11.72 -1.69
N GLY A 173 -22.14 12.82 -2.44
CA GLY A 173 -21.81 14.17 -2.00
C GLY A 173 -22.82 14.79 -1.03
N GLU A 174 -24.12 14.54 -1.21
CA GLU A 174 -25.20 15.09 -0.39
C GLU A 174 -25.03 14.72 1.10
N PRO A 175 -24.80 13.45 1.48
CA PRO A 175 -24.54 13.08 2.87
C PRO A 175 -23.31 13.77 3.45
N GLY A 176 -22.32 14.11 2.63
CA GLY A 176 -21.13 14.82 3.06
C GLY A 176 -21.41 16.19 3.70
N THR A 177 -22.48 16.87 3.29
CA THR A 177 -22.92 18.13 3.92
C THR A 177 -23.61 17.92 5.26
N GLN A 178 -24.26 16.77 5.42
CA GLN A 178 -24.96 16.37 6.64
C GLN A 178 -24.03 15.71 7.67
N MET A 179 -22.84 15.29 7.23
CA MET A 179 -21.79 14.77 8.09
C MET A 179 -21.25 15.87 9.02
N THR A 180 -21.91 16.00 10.17
CA THR A 180 -21.40 16.80 11.30
C THR A 180 -20.24 16.05 11.98
N MET A 181 -19.28 16.78 12.58
CA MET A 181 -18.22 16.17 13.38
C MET A 181 -18.81 15.50 14.63
N ARG A 182 -19.22 14.24 14.51
CA ARG A 182 -19.48 13.37 15.66
C ARG A 182 -18.19 12.64 15.97
N THR A 183 -17.42 13.17 16.92
CA THR A 183 -16.39 12.38 17.61
C THR A 183 -17.11 11.39 18.51
N PHE A 184 -17.40 10.20 17.99
CA PHE A 184 -17.78 9.10 18.85
C PHE A 184 -16.55 8.74 19.70
N HIS A 185 -16.57 9.15 20.96
CA HIS A 185 -15.79 8.47 21.97
C HIS A 185 -16.40 7.09 22.15
N TYR A 186 -15.97 6.12 21.35
CA TYR A 186 -16.35 4.73 21.57
C TYR A 186 -15.92 4.35 22.99
N ALA A 187 -16.87 3.97 23.82
CA ALA A 187 -16.60 3.44 25.15
C ALA A 187 -16.00 2.04 24.99
N GLY A 188 -14.68 1.99 24.92
CA GLY A 188 -13.89 0.77 24.79
C GLY A 188 -12.40 1.13 24.88
N VAL A 189 -11.65 0.38 25.69
CA VAL A 189 -10.23 0.68 26.00
C VAL A 189 -9.32 0.57 24.75
N ALA A 190 -9.83 0.10 23.61
CA ALA A 190 -8.99 -0.37 22.51
C ALA A 190 -9.48 -0.07 21.07
N THR A 191 -10.55 0.72 20.87
CA THR A 191 -10.80 1.29 19.54
C THR A 191 -9.87 2.48 19.40
N VAL A 192 -8.70 2.22 18.81
CA VAL A 192 -7.76 3.23 18.33
C VAL A 192 -8.56 4.34 17.65
N ASN A 193 -8.21 5.61 17.90
CA ASN A 193 -8.83 6.76 17.26
C ASN A 193 -8.57 6.72 15.74
N VAL A 194 -9.33 5.92 15.01
CA VAL A 194 -9.32 5.87 13.54
C VAL A 194 -10.06 7.09 13.04
N THR A 195 -9.52 7.73 12.01
CA THR A 195 -10.22 8.79 11.28
C THR A 195 -11.49 8.21 10.67
N GLN A 196 -12.64 8.59 11.20
CA GLN A 196 -13.97 8.20 10.73
C GLN A 196 -14.70 9.40 10.13
N GLY A 197 -15.78 9.11 9.37
CA GLY A 197 -16.64 10.12 8.75
C GLY A 197 -16.04 10.74 7.48
N LEU A 198 -16.39 12.00 7.22
CA LEU A 198 -16.05 12.70 5.97
C LEU A 198 -14.54 12.73 5.65
N PRO A 199 -13.63 12.99 6.62
CA PRO A 199 -12.18 12.99 6.32
C PRO A 199 -11.70 11.66 5.76
N ARG A 200 -12.31 10.54 6.15
CA ARG A 200 -11.98 9.22 5.65
C ARG A 200 -12.49 9.00 4.22
N ILE A 201 -13.71 9.45 3.92
CA ILE A 201 -14.26 9.40 2.56
C ILE A 201 -13.37 10.19 1.59
N ILE A 202 -12.96 11.41 1.99
CA ILE A 202 -12.05 12.25 1.18
C ILE A 202 -10.73 11.51 0.94
N GLU A 203 -10.15 10.90 1.99
CA GLU A 203 -8.89 10.17 1.86
C GLU A 203 -8.97 8.97 0.90
N ILE A 204 -10.10 8.26 0.90
CA ILE A 204 -10.36 7.14 -0.02
C ILE A 204 -10.50 7.66 -1.45
N VAL A 205 -11.36 8.65 -1.68
CA VAL A 205 -11.68 9.23 -2.99
C VAL A 205 -10.46 9.91 -3.64
N ASP A 206 -9.60 10.53 -2.84
CA ASP A 206 -8.34 11.13 -3.29
C ASP A 206 -7.20 10.11 -3.46
N ALA A 207 -7.46 8.82 -3.26
CA ALA A 207 -6.49 7.73 -3.37
C ALA A 207 -5.14 8.08 -2.68
N ARG A 208 -5.21 8.56 -1.44
CA ARG A 208 -4.02 9.07 -0.73
C ARG A 208 -3.01 7.95 -0.50
N LYS A 209 -1.76 8.15 -0.93
CA LYS A 209 -0.68 7.16 -0.80
C LYS A 209 -0.42 6.70 0.64
N LYS A 210 -0.53 7.63 1.60
CA LYS A 210 -0.38 7.36 3.03
C LYS A 210 -1.65 7.76 3.75
N SER A 211 -2.34 6.78 4.32
CA SER A 211 -3.49 7.03 5.18
C SER A 211 -3.05 7.70 6.48
N SER A 212 -3.93 8.54 7.02
CA SER A 212 -3.66 9.36 8.20
C SER A 212 -3.65 8.52 9.47
N THR A 213 -4.53 7.52 9.54
CA THR A 213 -4.56 6.49 10.59
C THR A 213 -4.68 5.10 9.97
N PRO A 214 -3.56 4.51 9.49
CA PRO A 214 -3.59 3.15 8.98
C PRO A 214 -3.90 2.18 10.11
N THR A 215 -4.70 1.15 9.86
CA THR A 215 -5.00 0.08 10.80
C THR A 215 -5.09 -1.24 10.07
N MET A 216 -4.74 -2.32 10.76
CA MET A 216 -4.92 -3.68 10.26
C MET A 216 -5.65 -4.55 11.29
N ARG A 217 -6.44 -5.49 10.77
CA ARG A 217 -7.03 -6.60 11.52
C ARG A 217 -6.37 -7.88 11.04
N ILE A 218 -5.49 -8.42 11.88
CA ILE A 218 -4.69 -9.60 11.59
C ILE A 218 -5.38 -10.80 12.22
N HIS A 219 -5.83 -11.70 11.35
CA HIS A 219 -6.39 -12.98 11.76
C HIS A 219 -5.29 -14.04 11.86
N LEU A 220 -5.55 -15.07 12.65
CA LEU A 220 -4.58 -16.14 12.95
C LEU A 220 -5.07 -17.46 12.39
N ASP A 221 -4.12 -18.34 12.08
CA ASP A 221 -4.39 -19.71 11.64
C ASP A 221 -4.97 -20.56 12.77
N ASP A 222 -5.69 -21.63 12.40
CA ASP A 222 -6.47 -22.49 13.30
C ASP A 222 -5.71 -23.01 14.54
N GLY A 223 -4.38 -23.15 14.45
CA GLY A 223 -3.53 -23.58 15.58
C GLY A 223 -3.28 -22.53 16.67
N LEU A 224 -3.52 -21.23 16.42
CA LEU A 224 -3.17 -20.13 17.33
C LEU A 224 -4.38 -19.28 17.79
N LYS A 225 -5.56 -19.51 17.21
CA LYS A 225 -6.76 -18.71 17.44
C LYS A 225 -7.26 -18.64 18.88
N HIS A 226 -6.94 -19.63 19.71
CA HIS A 226 -7.44 -19.72 21.09
C HIS A 226 -6.36 -19.49 22.16
N ASP A 227 -5.09 -19.37 21.77
CA ASP A 227 -3.95 -19.30 22.70
C ASP A 227 -3.52 -17.85 22.98
N GLU A 228 -4.14 -17.18 23.96
CA GLU A 228 -3.87 -15.76 24.28
C GLU A 228 -2.37 -15.44 24.47
N LYS A 229 -1.61 -16.31 25.15
CA LYS A 229 -0.19 -16.10 25.41
C LYS A 229 0.65 -16.06 24.14
N LYS A 230 0.36 -16.94 23.17
CA LYS A 230 1.08 -16.98 21.90
C LYS A 230 0.72 -15.79 21.02
N VAL A 231 -0.58 -15.43 20.99
CA VAL A 231 -1.03 -14.24 20.27
C VAL A 231 -0.40 -12.97 20.81
N ARG A 232 -0.28 -12.84 22.13
CA ARG A 232 0.39 -11.70 22.77
C ARG A 232 1.88 -11.63 22.41
N ASN A 233 2.57 -12.77 22.37
CA ASN A 233 3.97 -12.83 21.94
C ASN A 233 4.13 -12.47 20.46
N LEU A 234 3.19 -12.89 19.60
CA LEU A 234 3.18 -12.54 18.19
C LEU A 234 2.93 -11.03 18.02
N ALA A 235 1.95 -10.46 18.73
CA ALA A 235 1.68 -9.03 18.74
C ALA A 235 2.93 -8.21 19.17
N ALA A 236 3.62 -8.64 20.24
CA ALA A 236 4.87 -8.00 20.69
C ALA A 236 6.01 -8.11 19.66
N SER A 237 5.99 -9.13 18.79
CA SER A 237 6.98 -9.27 17.71
C SER A 237 6.69 -8.39 16.50
N LEU A 238 5.42 -8.04 16.27
CA LEU A 238 4.97 -7.17 15.19
C LEU A 238 5.15 -5.68 15.54
N GLU A 239 4.91 -5.33 16.81
CA GLU A 239 5.05 -3.97 17.32
C GLU A 239 6.49 -3.43 17.18
N ILE A 240 6.62 -2.23 16.62
CA ILE A 240 7.90 -1.53 16.57
C ILE A 240 8.41 -1.28 17.99
N THR A 241 9.66 -1.64 18.24
CA THR A 241 10.31 -1.37 19.51
C THR A 241 11.47 -0.44 19.28
N ASP A 242 11.29 0.82 19.65
CA ASP A 242 12.34 1.84 19.61
C ASP A 242 13.11 1.86 20.93
N ALA A 243 14.31 2.42 20.91
CA ALA A 243 15.13 2.56 22.11
C ALA A 243 14.41 3.36 23.23
N LYS A 244 13.55 4.32 22.85
CA LYS A 244 12.75 5.15 23.79
C LYS A 244 11.75 4.34 24.62
N ASP A 245 11.21 3.25 24.06
CA ASP A 245 10.18 2.47 24.74
C ASP A 245 10.77 1.55 25.81
N ILE A 246 12.02 1.12 25.61
CA ILE A 246 12.68 0.14 26.48
C ILE A 246 13.71 0.77 27.41
N ALA A 247 14.20 1.98 27.11
CA ALA A 247 15.32 2.58 27.81
C ALA A 247 15.13 4.07 28.05
N VAL A 248 15.57 4.54 29.21
CA VAL A 248 15.79 5.97 29.45
C VAL A 248 17.16 6.33 28.90
N ILE A 249 17.19 7.24 27.93
CA ILE A 249 18.40 7.72 27.28
C ILE A 249 18.84 8.99 28.01
N GLU A 250 20.01 8.95 28.63
CA GLU A 250 20.64 10.09 29.28
C GLU A 250 21.93 10.45 28.54
N THR A 251 22.08 11.72 28.18
CA THR A 251 23.29 12.25 27.52
C THR A 251 24.15 12.95 28.56
N ASP A 252 25.34 12.42 28.81
CA ASP A 252 26.32 13.05 29.69
C ASP A 252 27.27 13.90 28.84
N VAL A 253 27.13 15.22 28.94
CA VAL A 253 27.94 16.20 28.20
C VAL A 253 29.37 16.25 28.75
N THR A 254 29.57 15.98 30.03
CA THR A 254 30.89 16.08 30.68
C THR A 254 31.79 14.94 30.27
N GLN A 255 31.26 13.71 30.27
CA GLN A 255 31.97 12.50 29.88
C GLN A 255 31.74 12.11 28.42
N ARG A 256 30.98 12.93 27.68
CA ARG A 256 30.68 12.79 26.24
C ARG A 256 30.19 11.39 25.87
N ARG A 257 29.29 10.84 26.67
CA ARG A 257 28.76 9.49 26.52
C ARG A 257 27.25 9.51 26.63
N ILE A 258 26.61 8.56 25.94
CA ILE A 258 25.18 8.30 26.06
C ILE A 258 25.01 7.07 26.92
N THR A 259 24.24 7.20 27.99
CA THR A 259 23.89 6.08 28.87
C THR A 259 22.44 5.69 28.63
N LEU A 260 22.21 4.43 28.25
CA LEU A 260 20.89 3.84 28.16
C LEU A 260 20.61 3.00 29.41
N LYS A 261 19.67 3.45 30.24
CA LYS A 261 19.15 2.70 31.37
C LYS A 261 17.98 1.83 30.89
N LEU A 262 18.20 0.53 30.79
CA LEU A 262 17.21 -0.44 30.33
C LEU A 262 16.16 -0.69 31.42
N ILE A 263 14.88 -0.66 31.07
CA ILE A 263 13.77 -0.93 31.98
C ILE A 263 13.31 -2.39 31.78
N PRO A 264 13.54 -3.31 32.74
CA PRO A 264 13.22 -4.73 32.58
C PRO A 264 11.72 -5.01 32.38
N SER A 265 10.85 -4.18 32.97
CA SER A 265 9.40 -4.31 32.84
C SER A 265 8.94 -4.17 31.39
N ASN A 266 9.35 -3.09 30.71
CA ASN A 266 8.97 -2.80 29.33
C ASN A 266 9.58 -3.84 28.37
N MET A 267 10.80 -4.29 28.65
CA MET A 267 11.46 -5.32 27.86
C MET A 267 10.77 -6.69 27.93
N ASN A 268 10.26 -7.07 29.11
CA ASN A 268 9.51 -8.31 29.27
C ASN A 268 8.17 -8.25 28.52
N GLN A 269 7.49 -7.09 28.54
CA GLN A 269 6.24 -6.89 27.80
C GLN A 269 6.46 -6.95 26.27
N LYS A 270 7.56 -6.38 25.79
CA LYS A 270 7.93 -6.38 24.35
C LYS A 270 8.69 -7.64 23.90
N GLY A 271 9.02 -8.55 24.81
CA GLY A 271 9.71 -9.80 24.51
C GLY A 271 11.10 -9.60 23.91
N VAL A 272 11.87 -8.63 24.42
CA VAL A 272 13.24 -8.32 23.96
C VAL A 272 14.24 -8.64 25.07
N LYS A 273 15.29 -9.41 24.77
CA LYS A 273 16.34 -9.71 25.75
C LYS A 273 17.40 -8.60 25.78
N PRO A 274 17.97 -8.25 26.96
CA PRO A 274 18.96 -7.17 27.06
C PRO A 274 20.23 -7.42 26.22
N VAL A 275 20.62 -8.69 26.05
CA VAL A 275 21.77 -9.09 25.23
C VAL A 275 21.51 -8.80 23.74
N GLU A 276 20.30 -9.08 23.26
CA GLU A 276 19.90 -8.81 21.87
C GLU A 276 19.95 -7.30 21.58
N VAL A 277 19.56 -6.45 22.55
CA VAL A 277 19.64 -4.98 22.42
C VAL A 277 21.09 -4.52 22.23
N LYS A 278 22.04 -5.05 23.01
CA LYS A 278 23.48 -4.74 22.87
C LYS A 278 24.00 -5.12 21.49
N GLU A 279 23.64 -6.30 20.98
CA GLU A 279 24.05 -6.78 19.65
C GLU A 279 23.43 -5.96 18.51
N ILE A 280 22.16 -5.60 18.61
CA ILE A 280 21.46 -4.82 17.58
C ILE A 280 22.05 -3.40 17.51
N LEU A 281 22.24 -2.76 18.66
CA LEU A 281 22.82 -1.41 18.73
C LEU A 281 24.25 -1.40 18.20
N SER A 282 25.09 -2.38 18.57
CA SER A 282 26.48 -2.43 18.11
C SER A 282 26.57 -2.66 16.59
N ARG A 283 25.73 -3.55 16.04
CA ARG A 283 25.67 -3.82 14.60
C ARG A 283 25.19 -2.62 13.79
N ARG A 284 24.18 -1.90 14.30
CA ARG A 284 23.57 -0.76 13.60
C ARG A 284 24.42 0.51 13.67
N LEU A 285 24.96 0.82 14.85
CA LEU A 285 25.77 2.02 15.07
C LEU A 285 27.23 1.82 14.64
N ARG A 286 27.68 0.56 14.47
CA ARG A 286 29.09 0.20 14.22
C ARG A 286 30.03 0.76 15.28
N LEU A 287 29.53 0.88 16.50
CA LEU A 287 30.25 1.35 17.68
C LEU A 287 30.34 0.22 18.71
N PHE A 288 31.37 0.27 19.52
CA PHE A 288 31.47 -0.58 20.69
C PHE A 288 30.53 -0.06 21.78
N ILE A 289 29.79 -0.96 22.40
CA ILE A 289 28.83 -0.64 23.46
C ILE A 289 29.29 -1.38 24.71
N GLU A 290 29.63 -0.59 25.70
CA GLU A 290 30.00 -1.08 27.03
C GLU A 290 28.73 -1.44 27.80
N ALA A 291 28.82 -2.53 28.55
CA ALA A 291 27.74 -3.09 29.34
C ALA A 291 28.23 -3.31 30.76
N ASP A 292 27.42 -2.92 31.74
CA ASP A 292 27.73 -3.10 33.17
C ASP A 292 27.82 -4.59 33.57
N ASN A 293 27.10 -5.46 32.87
CA ASN A 293 27.13 -6.91 33.08
C ASN A 293 26.86 -7.65 31.76
N ASP A 294 27.59 -8.74 31.50
CA ASP A 294 27.49 -9.49 30.24
C ASP A 294 26.20 -10.32 30.11
N VAL A 295 25.61 -10.76 31.23
CA VAL A 295 24.43 -11.66 31.19
C VAL A 295 23.10 -10.88 31.27
N ARG A 296 23.06 -9.80 32.06
CA ARG A 296 21.88 -8.93 32.22
C ARG A 296 22.31 -7.46 32.36
N PRO A 297 22.71 -6.79 31.27
CA PRO A 297 23.03 -5.38 31.34
C PRO A 297 21.79 -4.58 31.74
N LYS A 298 21.94 -3.74 32.76
CA LYS A 298 20.95 -2.72 33.14
C LYS A 298 21.30 -1.36 32.58
N LEU A 299 22.59 -1.11 32.41
CA LEU A 299 23.16 0.10 31.87
C LEU A 299 24.01 -0.25 30.65
N LEU A 300 23.75 0.43 29.54
CA LEU A 300 24.58 0.40 28.34
C LEU A 300 25.19 1.78 28.13
N THR A 301 26.50 1.84 27.93
CA THR A 301 27.24 3.09 27.68
C THR A 301 27.73 3.09 26.23
N ILE A 302 27.42 4.18 25.52
CA ILE A 302 27.80 4.39 24.12
C ILE A 302 28.66 5.64 24.04
N ILE A 303 29.86 5.50 23.50
CA ILE A 303 30.78 6.61 23.25
C ILE A 303 30.85 6.85 21.74
N PRO A 304 30.57 8.07 21.25
CA PRO A 304 30.68 8.36 19.83
C PRO A 304 32.11 8.16 19.32
N GLY A 305 32.26 7.57 18.13
CA GLY A 305 33.56 7.36 17.48
C GLY A 305 34.36 6.13 17.95
N ARG A 306 34.02 5.53 19.10
CA ARG A 306 34.71 4.34 19.63
C ARG A 306 34.26 3.06 18.91
N LYS A 307 35.14 2.49 18.09
CA LYS A 307 34.86 1.27 17.30
C LYS A 307 35.44 0.01 17.95
N LYS A 308 36.54 0.15 18.68
CA LYS A 308 37.16 -0.91 19.49
C LYS A 308 37.33 -0.45 20.94
N GLU A 309 37.45 -1.40 21.84
CA GLU A 309 37.65 -1.15 23.27
C GLU A 309 38.91 -0.29 23.55
N SER A 310 39.91 -0.34 22.66
CA SER A 310 41.19 0.36 22.76
C SER A 310 41.24 1.76 22.11
N ASP A 311 40.18 2.23 21.45
CA ASP A 311 40.20 3.52 20.75
C ASP A 311 39.86 4.66 21.73
N ASP A 312 40.85 5.48 22.07
CA ASP A 312 40.68 6.69 22.89
C ASP A 312 40.31 7.86 21.98
N VAL A 313 39.00 8.04 21.76
CA VAL A 313 38.45 9.09 20.89
C VAL A 313 37.78 10.13 21.76
N THR A 314 38.19 11.40 21.65
CA THR A 314 37.46 12.52 22.25
C THR A 314 36.32 12.93 21.31
N PRO A 315 35.05 12.64 21.62
CA PRO A 315 33.95 12.91 20.70
C PRO A 315 33.71 14.40 20.51
N ASN A 316 33.29 14.81 19.31
CA ASN A 316 32.79 16.16 19.09
C ASN A 316 31.37 16.30 19.65
N TYR A 317 31.01 17.48 20.17
CA TYR A 317 29.68 17.75 20.74
C TYR A 317 28.55 17.56 19.70
N THR A 318 28.80 17.95 18.46
CA THR A 318 27.83 17.76 17.35
C THR A 318 27.62 16.28 17.02
N GLU A 319 28.67 15.46 17.12
CA GLU A 319 28.58 14.02 16.90
C GLU A 319 27.81 13.33 18.02
N LEU A 320 27.92 13.83 19.26
CA LEU A 320 27.14 13.33 20.40
C LEU A 320 25.64 13.58 20.20
N LEU A 321 25.25 14.79 19.81
CA LEU A 321 23.85 15.13 19.54
C LEU A 321 23.29 14.32 18.35
N ALA A 322 24.06 14.22 17.26
CA ALA A 322 23.65 13.42 16.11
C ALA A 322 23.55 11.91 16.44
N LEU A 323 24.40 11.41 17.35
CA LEU A 323 24.31 10.04 17.84
C LEU A 323 23.08 9.84 18.73
N GLU A 324 22.75 10.82 19.57
CA GLU A 324 21.55 10.78 20.41
C GLU A 324 20.27 10.68 19.58
N GLU A 325 20.12 11.52 18.55
CA GLU A 325 18.99 11.44 17.61
C GLU A 325 18.92 10.07 16.91
N LYS A 326 20.08 9.58 16.44
CA LYS A 326 20.15 8.24 15.81
C LYS A 326 19.79 7.12 16.76
N VAL A 327 20.21 7.16 18.02
CA VAL A 327 19.86 6.17 19.05
C VAL A 327 18.36 6.23 19.35
N LYS A 328 17.80 7.45 19.44
CA LYS A 328 16.37 7.69 19.67
C LYS A 328 15.47 7.15 18.57
N GLU A 329 15.89 7.24 17.30
CA GLU A 329 15.15 6.73 16.14
C GLU A 329 15.50 5.27 15.80
N LEU A 330 16.46 4.67 16.53
CA LEU A 330 16.89 3.32 16.23
C LEU A 330 15.81 2.31 16.61
N ARG A 331 15.29 1.66 15.58
CA ARG A 331 14.39 0.51 15.69
C ARG A 331 15.16 -0.75 16.04
N LEU A 332 14.79 -1.39 17.13
CA LEU A 332 15.44 -2.60 17.62
C LEU A 332 14.77 -3.85 17.05
N LYS A 333 13.44 -3.93 17.16
CA LYS A 333 12.61 -5.07 16.73
C LYS A 333 11.29 -4.56 16.16
N GLY A 334 10.57 -5.41 15.44
CA GLY A 334 9.24 -5.11 14.91
C GLY A 334 9.20 -4.80 13.42
N VAL A 335 7.98 -4.81 12.88
CA VAL A 335 7.72 -4.54 11.47
C VAL A 335 7.73 -3.03 11.20
N THR A 336 8.05 -2.61 9.97
CA THR A 336 8.00 -1.17 9.63
C THR A 336 6.56 -0.69 9.65
N ASP A 337 6.35 0.56 10.03
CA ASP A 337 5.05 1.23 9.97
C ASP A 337 3.94 0.63 10.85
N ILE A 338 4.27 -0.28 11.78
CA ILE A 338 3.35 -0.80 12.81
C ILE A 338 3.76 -0.26 14.18
N GLN A 339 3.04 0.76 14.67
CA GLN A 339 3.38 1.45 15.91
C GLN A 339 2.93 0.70 17.16
N ARG A 340 1.75 0.06 17.13
CA ARG A 340 1.19 -0.70 18.25
C ARG A 340 0.40 -1.89 17.75
N ALA A 341 0.42 -2.98 18.51
CA ALA A 341 -0.34 -4.19 18.21
C ALA A 341 -1.07 -4.68 19.47
N ASN A 342 -2.41 -4.68 19.42
CA ASN A 342 -3.26 -5.08 20.53
C ASN A 342 -3.96 -6.40 20.20
N THR A 343 -3.89 -7.36 21.13
CA THR A 343 -4.67 -8.60 21.03
C THR A 343 -6.10 -8.35 21.49
N GLN A 344 -7.07 -8.76 20.69
CA GLN A 344 -8.49 -8.67 20.99
C GLN A 344 -9.16 -10.02 20.76
N LYS A 345 -10.28 -10.25 21.44
CA LYS A 345 -11.12 -11.43 21.25
C LYS A 345 -12.40 -10.98 20.56
N ASP A 346 -12.74 -11.66 19.48
CA ASP A 346 -14.00 -11.42 18.79
C ASP A 346 -15.17 -11.99 19.61
N ALA A 347 -16.22 -11.19 19.79
CA ALA A 347 -17.37 -11.54 20.62
C ALA A 347 -18.28 -12.57 19.95
N GLY A 348 -18.30 -12.62 18.61
CA GLY A 348 -19.13 -13.56 17.84
C GLY A 348 -18.49 -14.94 17.71
N THR A 349 -17.22 -14.98 17.30
CA THR A 349 -16.51 -16.24 17.02
C THR A 349 -15.71 -16.79 18.21
N GLY A 350 -15.37 -15.94 19.18
CA GLY A 350 -14.48 -16.30 20.29
C GLY A 350 -13.01 -16.47 19.88
N GLU A 351 -12.66 -16.15 18.63
CA GLU A 351 -11.28 -16.17 18.12
C GLU A 351 -10.50 -14.92 18.58
N TYR A 352 -9.21 -15.09 18.88
CA TYR A 352 -8.31 -13.95 19.09
C TYR A 352 -7.79 -13.42 17.76
N TYR A 353 -7.78 -12.09 17.60
CA TYR A 353 -7.17 -11.38 16.48
C TYR A 353 -6.29 -10.24 16.98
N ILE A 354 -5.39 -9.76 16.13
CA ILE A 354 -4.49 -8.64 16.47
C ILE A 354 -4.95 -7.40 15.70
N ALA A 355 -5.29 -6.33 16.43
CA ALA A 355 -5.58 -5.02 15.88
C ALA A 355 -4.32 -4.15 15.95
N THR A 356 -3.87 -3.62 14.82
CA THR A 356 -2.66 -2.79 14.76
C THR A 356 -2.97 -1.32 14.50
N ILE A 357 -2.13 -0.45 15.06
CA ILE A 357 -1.99 0.94 14.65
C ILE A 357 -0.82 0.99 13.67
N GLY A 358 -1.11 1.39 12.44
CA GLY A 358 -0.20 1.29 11.32
C GLY A 358 -0.42 0.03 10.50
N SER A 359 0.11 0.04 9.27
CA SER A 359 -0.10 -1.02 8.29
C SER A 359 1.18 -1.38 7.56
N ASN A 360 1.40 -2.69 7.44
CA ASN A 360 2.43 -3.28 6.60
C ASN A 360 2.03 -4.72 6.20
N LEU A 361 1.07 -4.85 5.30
CA LEU A 361 0.50 -6.11 4.83
C LEU A 361 1.54 -7.04 4.24
N ALA A 362 2.50 -6.52 3.48
CA ALA A 362 3.55 -7.33 2.85
C ALA A 362 4.43 -8.01 3.88
N ALA A 363 4.94 -7.27 4.87
CA ALA A 363 5.80 -7.83 5.90
C ALA A 363 5.03 -8.69 6.92
N VAL A 364 3.80 -8.31 7.26
CA VAL A 364 2.94 -9.08 8.19
C VAL A 364 2.62 -10.45 7.60
N SER A 365 2.32 -10.53 6.31
CA SER A 365 1.96 -11.80 5.66
C SER A 365 3.10 -12.84 5.66
N GLU A 366 4.35 -12.42 5.83
CA GLU A 366 5.50 -13.33 5.91
C GLU A 366 5.63 -14.05 7.26
N PHE A 367 4.96 -13.58 8.31
CA PHE A 367 5.03 -14.20 9.64
C PHE A 367 4.25 -15.53 9.70
N GLU A 368 4.82 -16.51 10.39
CA GLU A 368 4.19 -17.80 10.64
C GLU A 368 3.01 -17.65 11.60
N GLY A 369 1.89 -18.30 11.29
CA GLY A 369 0.68 -18.32 12.13
C GLY A 369 -0.31 -17.18 11.88
N ILE A 370 -0.05 -16.33 10.89
CA ILE A 370 -0.97 -15.30 10.42
C ILE A 370 -1.77 -15.83 9.23
N ASP A 371 -3.09 -15.73 9.35
CA ASP A 371 -4.02 -16.10 8.30
C ASP A 371 -4.03 -15.02 7.22
N ARG A 372 -3.42 -15.35 6.09
CA ARG A 372 -3.30 -14.46 4.92
C ARG A 372 -4.63 -14.23 4.21
N ALA A 373 -5.56 -15.18 4.29
CA ALA A 373 -6.83 -15.12 3.56
C ALA A 373 -7.84 -14.19 4.23
N ARG A 374 -7.79 -14.06 5.56
CA ARG A 374 -8.73 -13.22 6.33
C ARG A 374 -8.15 -11.90 6.84
N THR A 375 -6.83 -11.72 6.82
CA THR A 375 -6.19 -10.48 7.29
C THR A 375 -6.58 -9.29 6.40
N TYR A 376 -7.01 -8.19 7.04
CA TYR A 376 -7.51 -6.99 6.36
C TYR A 376 -6.75 -5.73 6.80
N THR A 377 -6.55 -4.79 5.89
CA THR A 377 -5.96 -3.47 6.15
C THR A 377 -6.85 -2.39 5.57
N ASN A 378 -6.90 -1.23 6.22
CA ASN A 378 -7.63 -0.08 5.68
C ASN A 378 -6.80 0.72 4.64
N ASN A 379 -5.52 0.37 4.43
CA ASN A 379 -4.65 1.06 3.49
C ASN A 379 -4.82 0.50 2.07
N ILE A 380 -5.60 1.20 1.23
CA ILE A 380 -5.95 0.77 -0.13
C ILE A 380 -4.72 0.69 -1.04
N THR A 381 -3.77 1.62 -0.93
CA THR A 381 -2.56 1.64 -1.78
C THR A 381 -1.71 0.38 -1.53
N GLU A 382 -1.64 -0.03 -0.28
CA GLU A 382 -0.93 -1.24 0.12
C GLU A 382 -1.61 -2.52 -0.35
N ILE A 383 -2.95 -2.58 -0.29
CA ILE A 383 -3.72 -3.67 -0.87
C ILE A 383 -3.48 -3.76 -2.37
N HIS A 384 -3.52 -2.64 -3.07
CA HIS A 384 -3.26 -2.60 -4.51
C HIS A 384 -1.87 -3.16 -4.86
N GLN A 385 -0.84 -2.79 -4.09
CA GLN A 385 0.54 -3.24 -4.33
C GLN A 385 0.75 -4.73 -4.02
N TYR A 386 0.06 -5.28 -3.02
CA TYR A 386 0.28 -6.65 -2.55
C TYR A 386 -0.72 -7.68 -3.13
N LEU A 387 -2.01 -7.33 -3.19
CA LEU A 387 -3.10 -8.22 -3.63
C LEU A 387 -3.62 -7.90 -5.04
N GLY A 388 -3.37 -6.69 -5.55
CA GLY A 388 -3.76 -6.27 -6.90
C GLY A 388 -5.01 -5.39 -6.97
N VAL A 389 -5.45 -5.12 -8.20
CA VAL A 389 -6.48 -4.10 -8.51
C VAL A 389 -7.86 -4.49 -8.01
N GLU A 390 -8.31 -5.72 -8.24
CA GLU A 390 -9.64 -6.17 -7.80
C GLU A 390 -9.78 -6.20 -6.27
N ALA A 391 -8.71 -6.59 -5.57
CA ALA A 391 -8.68 -6.52 -4.11
C ALA A 391 -8.77 -5.06 -3.63
N ALA A 392 -8.11 -4.13 -4.32
CA ALA A 392 -8.20 -2.70 -4.00
C ALA A 392 -9.59 -2.13 -4.30
N ARG A 393 -10.21 -2.53 -5.41
CA ARG A 393 -11.59 -2.16 -5.78
C ARG A 393 -12.57 -2.60 -4.70
N GLN A 394 -12.48 -3.85 -4.25
CA GLN A 394 -13.31 -4.35 -3.16
C GLN A 394 -13.01 -3.66 -1.83
N ALA A 395 -11.74 -3.33 -1.55
CA ALA A 395 -11.36 -2.60 -0.36
C ALA A 395 -11.95 -1.18 -0.33
N ILE A 396 -11.98 -0.46 -1.46
CA ILE A 396 -12.63 0.85 -1.60
C ILE A 396 -14.12 0.72 -1.25
N ILE A 397 -14.82 -0.27 -1.84
CA ILE A 397 -16.26 -0.50 -1.58
C ILE A 397 -16.49 -0.77 -0.09
N ASN A 398 -15.73 -1.69 0.51
CA ASN A 398 -15.88 -2.05 1.91
C ASN A 398 -15.62 -0.85 2.84
N GLU A 399 -14.58 -0.06 2.59
CA GLU A 399 -14.27 1.13 3.39
C GLU A 399 -15.34 2.23 3.24
N LEU A 400 -15.86 2.46 2.04
CA LEU A 400 -16.96 3.41 1.82
C LEU A 400 -18.23 2.98 2.55
N ILE A 401 -18.59 1.68 2.48
CA ILE A 401 -19.75 1.15 3.22
C ILE A 401 -19.55 1.32 4.72
N LEU A 402 -18.40 0.90 5.26
CA LEU A 402 -18.12 1.00 6.70
C LEU A 402 -18.19 2.45 7.20
N THR A 403 -17.62 3.38 6.45
CA THR A 403 -17.60 4.80 6.84
C THR A 403 -18.98 5.47 6.77
N LEU A 404 -19.81 5.11 5.79
CA LEU A 404 -21.18 5.61 5.68
C LEU A 404 -22.10 4.99 6.75
N GLN A 405 -21.97 3.68 7.01
CA GLN A 405 -22.71 2.98 8.08
C GLN A 405 -22.39 3.52 9.47
N ASP A 406 -21.10 3.78 9.77
CA ASP A 406 -20.68 4.40 11.03
C ASP A 406 -21.29 5.80 11.21
N ALA A 407 -21.48 6.53 10.11
CA ALA A 407 -22.15 7.83 10.11
C ALA A 407 -23.69 7.73 10.14
N ARG A 408 -24.27 6.51 10.09
CA ARG A 408 -25.71 6.24 9.93
C ARG A 408 -26.33 6.91 8.70
N LEU A 409 -25.54 7.04 7.64
CA LEU A 409 -25.99 7.53 6.36
C LEU A 409 -26.16 6.34 5.44
N ASP A 410 -27.29 6.30 4.73
CA ASP A 410 -27.62 5.22 3.83
C ASP A 410 -27.44 5.70 2.39
N VAL A 411 -26.57 5.02 1.65
CA VAL A 411 -26.32 5.25 0.24
C VAL A 411 -26.32 3.88 -0.42
N ASP A 412 -27.05 3.74 -1.53
CA ASP A 412 -27.10 2.48 -2.27
C ASP A 412 -25.69 2.06 -2.71
N VAL A 413 -25.37 0.77 -2.50
CA VAL A 413 -24.06 0.18 -2.79
C VAL A 413 -23.70 0.30 -4.27
N ARG A 414 -24.67 0.40 -5.19
CA ARG A 414 -24.44 0.58 -6.64
C ARG A 414 -23.66 1.86 -6.93
N HIS A 415 -23.93 2.94 -6.20
CA HIS A 415 -23.19 4.19 -6.32
C HIS A 415 -21.73 4.02 -5.88
N LEU A 416 -21.51 3.28 -4.79
CA LEU A 416 -20.17 3.00 -4.26
C LEU A 416 -19.36 2.09 -5.20
N ILE A 417 -20.02 1.09 -5.81
CA ILE A 417 -19.43 0.23 -6.85
C ILE A 417 -19.01 1.08 -8.05
N THR A 418 -19.91 1.93 -8.55
CA THR A 418 -19.62 2.81 -9.70
C THR A 418 -18.40 3.69 -9.44
N VAL A 419 -18.27 4.25 -8.24
CA VAL A 419 -17.08 5.02 -7.85
C VAL A 419 -15.81 4.16 -7.84
N ALA A 420 -15.87 3.00 -7.19
CA ALA A 420 -14.72 2.09 -7.11
C ALA A 420 -14.25 1.61 -8.49
N ASP A 421 -15.19 1.31 -9.39
CA ASP A 421 -14.90 0.85 -10.75
C ASP A 421 -14.25 1.98 -11.57
N VAL A 422 -14.78 3.20 -11.50
CA VAL A 422 -14.17 4.37 -12.15
C VAL A 422 -12.75 4.60 -11.64
N MET A 423 -12.54 4.53 -10.32
CA MET A 423 -11.23 4.70 -9.69
C MET A 423 -10.20 3.62 -10.05
N THR A 424 -10.64 2.43 -10.50
CA THR A 424 -9.77 1.26 -10.77
C THR A 424 -9.73 0.82 -12.24
N SER A 425 -10.51 1.47 -13.09
CA SER A 425 -10.73 1.15 -14.52
C SER A 425 -9.47 0.97 -15.36
N GLU A 426 -8.39 1.72 -15.09
CA GLU A 426 -7.15 1.68 -15.89
C GLU A 426 -6.06 0.79 -15.26
N GLY A 427 -6.42 -0.14 -14.37
CA GLY A 427 -5.46 -1.09 -13.78
C GLY A 427 -4.60 -0.51 -12.66
N GLU A 428 -4.87 0.71 -12.21
CA GLU A 428 -4.28 1.34 -11.04
C GLU A 428 -5.36 2.09 -10.25
N VAL A 429 -5.17 2.24 -8.94
CA VAL A 429 -6.08 3.06 -8.10
C VAL A 429 -5.75 4.53 -8.28
N ARG A 430 -6.68 5.30 -8.85
CA ARG A 430 -6.51 6.74 -9.12
C ARG A 430 -7.44 7.59 -8.29
N ALA A 431 -6.95 8.78 -7.94
CA ALA A 431 -7.77 9.81 -7.31
C ALA A 431 -8.85 10.29 -8.28
N ILE A 432 -10.03 10.63 -7.79
CA ILE A 432 -11.11 11.18 -8.64
C ILE A 432 -10.75 12.58 -9.15
N GLY A 433 -10.01 13.36 -8.36
CA GLY A 433 -9.65 14.75 -8.66
C GLY A 433 -8.65 14.95 -9.80
N ARG A 434 -8.06 16.15 -9.85
CA ARG A 434 -7.20 16.63 -10.95
C ARG A 434 -5.95 15.80 -11.25
N HIS A 435 -5.46 15.00 -10.30
CA HIS A 435 -4.25 14.20 -10.50
C HIS A 435 -4.55 12.75 -10.92
N GLY A 436 -5.83 12.39 -11.10
CA GLY A 436 -6.23 11.07 -11.55
C GLY A 436 -7.31 11.17 -12.62
N VAL A 437 -8.53 10.72 -12.32
CA VAL A 437 -9.60 10.52 -13.30
C VAL A 437 -9.93 11.81 -14.06
N SER A 438 -10.14 12.92 -13.36
CA SER A 438 -10.52 14.19 -14.02
C SER A 438 -9.38 14.79 -14.87
N GLY A 439 -8.14 14.69 -14.40
CA GLY A 439 -6.97 15.24 -15.11
C GLY A 439 -6.52 14.42 -16.32
N ASN A 440 -6.85 13.14 -16.35
CA ASN A 440 -6.53 12.22 -17.45
C ASN A 440 -7.67 12.08 -18.46
N LYS A 441 -8.77 12.84 -18.33
CA LYS A 441 -9.81 12.86 -19.36
C LYS A 441 -9.22 13.23 -20.72
N HIS A 442 -9.72 12.59 -21.78
CA HIS A 442 -9.23 12.83 -23.14
C HIS A 442 -9.50 14.26 -23.61
N SER A 443 -10.71 14.80 -23.35
CA SER A 443 -11.04 16.16 -23.75
C SER A 443 -10.15 17.21 -23.08
N ILE A 444 -9.67 18.16 -23.88
CA ILE A 444 -8.88 19.32 -23.42
C ILE A 444 -9.81 20.33 -22.76
N LEU A 445 -10.98 20.60 -23.35
CA LEU A 445 -11.96 21.53 -22.82
C LEU A 445 -12.50 21.06 -21.46
N ALA A 446 -12.74 19.76 -21.30
CA ALA A 446 -13.15 19.19 -20.02
C ALA A 446 -12.09 19.39 -18.92
N ARG A 447 -10.81 19.13 -19.25
CA ARG A 447 -9.69 19.32 -18.31
C ARG A 447 -9.51 20.79 -17.95
N ALA A 448 -9.52 21.66 -18.96
CA ALA A 448 -9.36 23.09 -18.78
C ALA A 448 -10.52 23.68 -17.95
N ALA A 449 -11.77 23.28 -18.19
CA ALA A 449 -12.92 23.78 -17.44
C ALA A 449 -12.94 23.32 -15.97
N PHE A 450 -12.30 22.19 -15.65
CA PHE A 450 -12.25 21.65 -14.29
C PHE A 450 -11.20 22.36 -13.41
N GLU A 451 -9.92 22.34 -13.81
CA GLU A 451 -8.85 22.99 -13.04
C GLU A 451 -7.60 23.24 -13.93
N VAL A 452 -6.74 24.20 -13.54
CA VAL A 452 -5.45 24.47 -14.22
C VAL A 452 -5.59 24.80 -15.73
N THR A 453 -6.60 25.62 -16.07
CA THR A 453 -6.96 26.09 -17.43
C THR A 453 -5.77 26.36 -18.35
N VAL A 454 -4.91 27.32 -17.96
CA VAL A 454 -3.84 27.85 -18.82
C VAL A 454 -2.83 26.77 -19.21
N ASN A 455 -2.43 25.91 -18.27
CA ASN A 455 -1.43 24.89 -18.55
C ASN A 455 -1.97 23.80 -19.49
N HIS A 456 -3.24 23.42 -19.34
CA HIS A 456 -3.86 22.43 -20.23
C HIS A 456 -3.97 22.96 -21.65
N LEU A 457 -4.45 24.20 -21.83
CA LEU A 457 -4.58 24.81 -23.16
C LEU A 457 -3.22 25.04 -23.84
N LEU A 458 -2.21 25.52 -23.10
CA LEU A 458 -0.87 25.73 -23.66
C LEU A 458 -0.22 24.41 -24.08
N ARG A 459 -0.31 23.37 -23.25
CA ARG A 459 0.25 22.05 -23.59
C ARG A 459 -0.45 21.44 -24.80
N ALA A 460 -1.79 21.50 -24.83
CA ALA A 460 -2.57 21.03 -25.97
C ALA A 460 -2.18 21.78 -27.25
N GLY A 461 -1.99 23.11 -27.17
CA GLY A 461 -1.53 23.92 -28.31
C GLY A 461 -0.12 23.58 -28.80
N ILE A 462 0.81 23.22 -27.90
CA ILE A 462 2.17 22.79 -28.27
C ILE A 462 2.14 21.40 -28.92
N ILE A 463 1.33 20.48 -28.39
CA ILE A 463 1.23 19.10 -28.87
C ILE A 463 0.41 19.02 -30.17
N GLY A 464 -0.49 19.98 -30.41
CA GLY A 464 -1.48 19.92 -31.48
C GLY A 464 -2.62 18.95 -31.16
N GLU A 465 -2.99 18.83 -29.88
CA GLU A 465 -4.06 17.95 -29.42
C GLU A 465 -5.43 18.44 -29.94
N GLN A 466 -6.29 17.52 -30.36
CA GLN A 466 -7.63 17.81 -30.89
C GLN A 466 -8.69 17.32 -29.90
N ASP A 467 -9.81 18.05 -29.81
CA ASP A 467 -10.93 17.70 -28.94
C ASP A 467 -12.08 17.12 -29.78
N GLU A 468 -12.52 15.91 -29.45
CA GLU A 468 -13.59 15.19 -30.16
C GLU A 468 -15.00 15.56 -29.66
N LEU A 469 -15.12 16.36 -28.60
CA LEU A 469 -16.41 16.80 -28.03
C LEU A 469 -17.36 15.65 -27.65
N ALA A 470 -16.81 14.49 -27.25
CA ALA A 470 -17.61 13.32 -26.88
C ALA A 470 -18.25 13.43 -25.48
N GLY A 471 -17.71 14.29 -24.61
CA GLY A 471 -18.12 14.43 -23.23
C GLY A 471 -19.19 15.48 -23.00
N VAL A 472 -19.75 15.46 -21.78
CA VAL A 472 -20.83 16.37 -21.37
C VAL A 472 -20.34 17.81 -21.25
N ALA A 473 -19.15 18.01 -20.66
CA ALA A 473 -18.64 19.35 -20.34
C ALA A 473 -18.32 20.14 -21.62
N GLU A 474 -17.66 19.50 -22.59
CA GLU A 474 -17.34 20.13 -23.86
C GLU A 474 -18.56 20.56 -24.65
N ASN A 475 -19.56 19.66 -24.75
CA ASN A 475 -20.78 19.92 -25.49
C ASN A 475 -21.55 21.11 -24.90
N ILE A 476 -21.62 21.21 -23.57
CA ILE A 476 -22.23 22.37 -22.90
C ILE A 476 -21.46 23.67 -23.20
N ILE A 477 -20.12 23.63 -23.19
CA ILE A 477 -19.28 24.81 -23.47
C ILE A 477 -19.48 25.31 -24.91
N VAL A 478 -19.55 24.37 -25.87
CA VAL A 478 -19.71 24.69 -27.30
C VAL A 478 -21.17 25.01 -27.66
N GLY A 479 -22.13 24.64 -26.80
CA GLY A 479 -23.56 24.86 -27.00
C GLY A 479 -24.26 23.74 -27.80
N GLN A 480 -23.68 22.55 -27.84
CA GLN A 480 -24.26 21.35 -28.44
C GLN A 480 -25.09 20.56 -27.41
N PRO A 481 -26.14 19.84 -27.83
CA PRO A 481 -26.88 18.95 -26.94
C PRO A 481 -25.95 17.83 -26.44
N VAL A 482 -26.09 17.49 -25.15
CA VAL A 482 -25.30 16.41 -24.53
C VAL A 482 -25.83 15.04 -24.96
N ALA A 483 -24.93 14.07 -25.14
CA ALA A 483 -25.27 12.68 -25.45
C ALA A 483 -25.73 11.87 -24.21
N LEU A 484 -26.54 12.48 -23.34
CA LEU A 484 -27.15 11.84 -22.16
C LEU A 484 -28.65 12.10 -22.13
N GLY A 485 -29.41 11.17 -21.55
CA GLY A 485 -30.87 11.26 -21.43
C GLY A 485 -31.54 11.42 -22.80
N THR A 486 -32.37 12.45 -22.94
CA THR A 486 -33.12 12.72 -24.18
C THR A 486 -32.23 13.08 -25.37
N GLY A 487 -31.00 13.54 -25.15
CA GLY A 487 -30.07 13.87 -26.22
C GLY A 487 -29.44 12.65 -26.91
N SER A 488 -29.59 11.45 -26.34
CA SER A 488 -29.12 10.19 -26.93
C SER A 488 -30.17 9.50 -27.81
N VAL A 489 -31.42 9.98 -27.80
CA VAL A 489 -32.52 9.36 -28.54
C VAL A 489 -32.61 9.96 -29.93
N GLU A 490 -32.41 9.15 -30.96
CA GLU A 490 -32.61 9.53 -32.35
C GLU A 490 -34.04 9.15 -32.81
N LEU A 491 -34.76 10.14 -33.35
CA LEU A 491 -36.06 9.91 -33.99
C LEU A 491 -35.80 9.82 -35.50
N PHE A 492 -36.14 8.69 -36.10
CA PHE A 492 -36.04 8.44 -37.55
C PHE A 492 -37.36 8.70 -38.26
#